data_AF-A0A917N0I3-F1
#
_entry.id   AF-A0A917N0I3-F1
#
_cell.length_a   1.000
_cell.length_b   1.000
_cell.length_c   1.000
_cell.angle_alpha   90.00
_cell.angle_beta   90.00
_cell.angle_gamma   90.00
#
_symmetry.space_group_name_H-M   'P 1'
#
loop_
_entity.id
_entity.type
_entity.pdbx_description
1 polymer ?
#
loop_
_entity_poly.entity_id
_entity_poly.type
_entity_poly.pdbx_seq_one_letter_code
_entity_poly.pdbx_strand_id
1 'polypeptide(L)'
;MDHNVYLLATDPNDPCRDVIHSRDTTLKVKVYCVSDENFTPNPNEIQLFGYADKKLYAFETINITPDDALDVISAIQWYADYIDFPDMEILPDDPRIGHSVAM
;
A
#
# COMPACT_ATOMS: atom_id res chain seq x y z
N MET A 1 -23.41 -0.07 -3.25
CA MET A 1 -21.93 -0.01 -3.17
C MET A 1 -21.56 -1.13 -2.24
N ASP A 2 -21.04 -2.22 -2.79
CA ASP A 2 -20.66 -3.37 -1.99
C ASP A 2 -19.56 -2.94 -1.01
N HIS A 3 -19.81 -3.16 0.27
CA HIS A 3 -18.84 -2.86 1.31
C HIS A 3 -17.80 -3.99 1.28
N ASN A 4 -16.75 -3.83 0.48
CA ASN A 4 -15.59 -4.71 0.54
C ASN A 4 -15.08 -4.71 1.98
N VAL A 5 -15.09 -5.88 2.60
CA VAL A 5 -14.59 -6.06 3.97
C VAL A 5 -13.11 -6.41 3.88
N TYR A 6 -12.29 -5.61 4.53
CA TYR A 6 -10.86 -5.83 4.62
C TYR A 6 -10.46 -6.29 6.03
N LEU A 7 -9.43 -7.13 6.10
CA LEU A 7 -8.81 -7.59 7.33
C LEU A 7 -7.35 -7.16 7.33
N LEU A 8 -6.83 -6.76 8.50
CA LEU A 8 -5.44 -6.38 8.66
C LEU A 8 -4.68 -7.46 9.43
N ALA A 9 -3.61 -7.98 8.83
CA ALA A 9 -2.61 -8.80 9.50
C ALA A 9 -1.40 -7.92 9.80
N THR A 10 -1.23 -7.55 11.06
CA THR A 10 -0.13 -6.67 11.52
C THR A 10 1.03 -7.51 12.07
N ASP A 11 2.27 -7.10 11.81
CA ASP A 11 3.42 -7.64 12.55
C ASP A 11 3.54 -6.92 13.91
N PRO A 12 3.39 -7.61 15.06
CA PRO A 12 3.47 -6.98 16.37
C PRO A 12 4.85 -6.40 16.69
N ASN A 13 5.90 -6.78 15.95
CA ASN A 13 7.25 -6.26 16.14
C ASN A 13 7.61 -5.15 15.14
N ASP A 14 6.83 -5.00 14.07
CA ASP A 14 7.10 -4.05 12.99
C ASP A 14 5.78 -3.49 12.41
N PRO A 15 5.32 -2.32 12.90
CA PRO A 15 4.09 -1.70 12.41
C PRO A 15 4.18 -1.23 10.94
N CYS A 16 5.36 -1.34 10.33
CA CYS A 16 5.60 -1.01 8.94
C CYS A 16 5.54 -2.23 8.01
N ARG A 17 5.02 -3.37 8.49
CA ARG A 17 4.88 -4.62 7.75
C ARG A 17 3.49 -5.23 7.89
N ASP A 18 2.49 -4.43 7.57
CA ASP A 18 1.11 -4.90 7.55
C ASP A 18 0.77 -5.60 6.23
N VAL A 19 -0.22 -6.49 6.28
CA VAL A 19 -0.84 -7.08 5.09
C VAL A 19 -2.35 -6.87 5.17
N ILE A 20 -2.89 -6.16 4.19
CA ILE A 20 -4.32 -5.97 3.97
C ILE A 20 -4.83 -7.17 3.17
N HIS A 21 -5.89 -7.79 3.66
CA HIS A 21 -6.57 -8.91 3.02
C HIS A 21 -7.99 -8.50 2.64
N SER A 22 -8.34 -8.63 1.37
CA SER A 22 -9.76 -8.64 0.97
C SER A 22 -10.41 -9.94 1.46
N ARG A 23 -11.59 -9.84 2.09
CA ARG A 23 -12.35 -11.03 2.51
C ARG A 23 -13.02 -11.72 1.32
N ASP A 24 -13.49 -10.92 0.38
CA ASP A 24 -14.40 -11.37 -0.68
C ASP A 24 -13.65 -11.68 -1.99
N THR A 25 -12.38 -11.28 -2.09
CA THR A 25 -11.51 -11.53 -3.25
C THR A 25 -10.16 -12.13 -2.85
N THR A 26 -9.30 -12.44 -3.82
CA THR A 26 -7.93 -12.93 -3.57
C THR A 26 -6.92 -11.82 -3.31
N LEU A 27 -7.33 -10.56 -3.43
CA LEU A 27 -6.49 -9.40 -3.25
C LEU A 27 -5.80 -9.38 -1.87
N LYS A 28 -4.49 -9.23 -1.91
CA LYS A 28 -3.65 -8.93 -0.75
C LYS A 28 -2.72 -7.79 -1.10
N VAL A 29 -2.53 -6.88 -0.15
CA VAL A 29 -1.65 -5.72 -0.31
C VAL A 29 -0.74 -5.65 0.90
N LYS A 30 0.57 -5.69 0.67
CA LYS A 30 1.58 -5.42 1.70
C LYS A 30 1.76 -3.92 1.85
N VAL A 31 1.92 -3.48 3.08
CA VAL A 31 2.23 -2.11 3.43
C VAL A 31 3.66 -2.05 3.94
N TYR A 32 4.42 -1.08 3.44
CA TYR A 32 5.80 -0.82 3.80
C TYR A 32 6.01 0.65 4.16
N CYS A 33 6.72 0.95 5.25
CA CYS A 33 7.23 2.31 5.49
C CYS A 33 8.59 2.48 4.78
N VAL A 34 8.56 3.10 3.60
CA VAL A 34 9.74 3.21 2.73
C VAL A 34 10.66 4.38 3.05
N SER A 35 10.30 5.20 4.03
CA SER A 35 11.20 6.20 4.61
C SER A 35 12.34 5.56 5.41
N ASP A 36 12.11 4.37 5.99
CA ASP A 36 13.02 3.75 6.97
C ASP A 36 13.59 2.40 6.50
N GLU A 37 13.01 1.79 5.44
CA GLU A 37 13.44 0.49 4.91
C GLU A 37 13.85 0.51 3.42
N ASN A 38 14.78 -0.38 3.06
CA ASN A 38 15.13 -0.68 1.66
C ASN A 38 14.01 -1.48 0.98
N PHE A 39 12.97 -0.79 0.53
CA PHE A 39 11.94 -1.37 -0.33
C PHE A 39 12.42 -1.50 -1.77
N THR A 40 12.35 -2.73 -2.28
CA THR A 40 12.62 -3.07 -3.68
C THR A 40 11.34 -3.64 -4.29
N PRO A 41 10.73 -2.95 -5.27
CA PRO A 41 9.46 -3.37 -5.85
C PRO A 41 9.61 -4.65 -6.68
N ASN A 42 8.61 -5.53 -6.63
CA ASN A 42 8.50 -6.67 -7.51
C ASN A 42 7.87 -6.26 -8.85
N PRO A 43 8.57 -6.35 -9.99
CA PRO A 43 8.06 -5.89 -11.27
C PRO A 43 6.81 -6.63 -11.79
N ASN A 44 6.41 -7.74 -11.16
CA ASN A 44 5.20 -8.48 -11.51
C ASN A 44 3.97 -8.08 -10.69
N GLU A 45 4.14 -7.20 -9.70
CA GLU A 45 3.08 -6.72 -8.83
C GLU A 45 2.77 -5.25 -9.13
N ILE A 46 1.61 -4.79 -8.66
CA ILE A 46 1.27 -3.38 -8.67
C ILE A 46 1.91 -2.73 -7.44
N GLN A 47 2.61 -1.61 -7.66
CA GLN A 47 3.08 -0.73 -6.59
C GLN A 47 2.40 0.61 -6.66
N LEU A 48 1.95 1.07 -5.50
CA LEU A 48 1.42 2.41 -5.30
C LEU A 48 2.05 2.99 -4.04
N PHE A 49 2.08 4.31 -3.95
CA PHE A 49 2.71 5.01 -2.83
C PHE A 49 1.75 6.00 -2.22
N GLY A 50 1.99 6.42 -0.98
CA GLY A 50 1.18 7.44 -0.35
C GLY A 50 1.87 8.07 0.85
N TYR A 51 1.58 9.34 1.10
CA TYR A 51 2.10 10.04 2.26
C TYR A 51 1.07 10.07 3.40
N ALA A 52 1.48 9.64 4.58
CA ALA A 52 0.74 9.86 5.83
C ALA A 52 1.72 10.34 6.90
N ASP A 53 1.37 11.43 7.59
CA ASP A 53 2.22 12.10 8.59
C ASP A 53 3.71 12.29 8.17
N LYS A 54 3.95 12.72 6.93
CA LYS A 54 5.30 12.89 6.34
C LYS A 54 6.11 11.59 6.18
N LYS A 55 5.53 10.44 6.49
CA LYS A 55 6.09 9.12 6.17
C LYS A 55 5.58 8.70 4.81
N LEU A 56 6.47 8.12 4.03
CA LEU A 56 6.11 7.53 2.74
C LEU A 56 5.81 6.05 2.96
N TYR A 57 4.61 5.66 2.55
CA TYR A 57 4.16 4.28 2.51
C TYR A 57 4.26 3.76 1.08
N ALA A 58 4.66 2.50 0.93
CA ALA A 58 4.52 1.75 -0.30
C ALA A 58 3.52 0.62 -0.09
N PHE A 59 2.63 0.47 -1.06
CA PHE A 59 1.59 -0.54 -1.14
C PHE A 59 1.93 -1.45 -2.31
N GLU A 60 2.21 -2.72 -2.04
CA GLU A 60 2.55 -3.70 -3.07
C GLU A 60 1.57 -4.88 -3.02
N THR A 61 0.99 -5.23 -4.17
CA THR A 61 0.10 -6.39 -4.25
C THR A 61 0.86 -7.72 -4.06
N ILE A 62 0.13 -8.79 -3.73
CA ILE A 62 0.68 -10.14 -3.70
C ILE A 62 -0.11 -11.04 -4.65
N ASN A 63 0.56 -11.58 -5.66
CA ASN A 63 0.01 -12.43 -6.71
C ASN A 63 -1.24 -11.81 -7.36
N ILE A 64 -1.14 -10.54 -7.76
CA ILE A 64 -2.29 -9.81 -8.30
C ILE A 64 -2.91 -10.53 -9.51
N THR A 65 -4.24 -10.52 -9.56
CA THR A 65 -5.00 -10.98 -10.72
C THR A 65 -5.67 -9.79 -11.42
N PRO A 66 -5.99 -9.89 -12.73
CA PRO A 66 -6.66 -8.80 -13.45
C PRO A 66 -7.99 -8.38 -12.82
N ASP A 67 -8.72 -9.32 -12.22
CA ASP A 67 -10.02 -9.07 -11.59
C ASP A 67 -9.87 -8.29 -10.28
N ASP A 68 -8.76 -8.48 -9.56
CA ASP A 68 -8.45 -7.83 -8.28
C ASP A 68 -7.90 -6.39 -8.45
N ALA A 69 -7.42 -6.04 -9.64
CA ALA A 69 -6.70 -4.78 -9.88
C ALA A 69 -7.53 -3.52 -9.58
N LEU A 70 -8.86 -3.61 -9.75
CA LEU A 70 -9.78 -2.50 -9.49
C LEU A 70 -9.98 -2.23 -7.99
N ASP A 71 -9.75 -3.23 -7.14
CA ASP A 71 -9.99 -3.15 -5.69
C ASP A 71 -8.77 -2.66 -4.90
N VAL A 72 -7.61 -2.50 -5.55
CA VAL A 72 -6.36 -2.07 -4.91
C VAL A 72 -6.52 -0.68 -4.27
N ILE A 73 -7.13 0.27 -4.99
CA ILE A 73 -7.35 1.63 -4.48
C ILE A 73 -8.27 1.63 -3.27
N SER A 74 -9.35 0.86 -3.32
CA SER A 74 -10.29 0.71 -2.20
C SER A 74 -9.61 0.12 -0.95
N ALA A 75 -8.71 -0.85 -1.13
CA ALA A 75 -7.93 -1.43 -0.04
C ALA A 75 -6.97 -0.40 0.60
N ILE A 76 -6.30 0.42 -0.23
CA ILE A 76 -5.41 1.48 0.25
C ILE A 76 -6.20 2.56 1.00
N GLN A 77 -7.34 3.00 0.47
CA GLN A 77 -8.21 3.97 1.14
C GLN A 77 -8.73 3.45 2.48
N TRP A 78 -9.10 2.16 2.55
CA TRP A 78 -9.49 1.52 3.80
C TRP A 78 -8.35 1.53 4.83
N TYR A 79 -7.11 1.25 4.40
CA TYR A 79 -5.96 1.31 5.29
C TYR A 79 -5.64 2.74 5.73
N ALA A 80 -5.78 3.70 4.82
CA ALA A 80 -5.59 5.12 5.10
C ALA A 80 -6.56 5.62 6.19
N ASP A 81 -7.83 5.20 6.13
CA ASP A 81 -8.81 5.44 7.20
C ASP A 81 -8.41 4.76 8.51
N TYR A 82 -7.95 3.49 8.45
CA TYR A 82 -7.48 2.75 9.63
C TYR A 82 -6.32 3.43 10.38
N ILE A 83 -5.42 4.12 9.66
CA ILE A 83 -4.30 4.86 10.27
C ILE A 83 -4.61 6.33 10.56
N ASP A 84 -5.88 6.75 10.51
CA ASP A 84 -6.36 8.13 10.71
C ASP A 84 -5.87 9.16 9.67
N PHE A 85 -5.57 8.72 8.43
CA PHE A 85 -5.22 9.58 7.29
C PHE A 85 -6.12 9.35 6.06
N PRO A 86 -7.44 9.55 6.16
CA PRO A 86 -8.38 9.25 5.06
C PRO A 86 -8.13 10.06 3.78
N ASP A 87 -7.51 11.24 3.89
CA ASP A 87 -7.14 12.11 2.77
C ASP A 87 -5.78 11.78 2.15
N MET A 88 -5.25 10.57 2.40
CA MET A 88 -3.98 10.11 1.82
C MET A 88 -4.00 10.24 0.30
N GLU A 89 -3.04 10.99 -0.23
CA GLU A 89 -2.80 11.06 -1.67
C GLU A 89 -2.11 9.77 -2.15
N ILE A 90 -2.72 9.07 -3.10
CA ILE A 90 -2.18 7.85 -3.72
C ILE A 90 -1.40 8.24 -4.98
N LEU A 91 -0.12 7.89 -4.99
CA LEU A 91 0.83 8.18 -6.06
C LEU A 91 1.11 6.91 -6.88
N PRO A 92 1.06 6.98 -8.22
CA PRO A 92 1.35 5.83 -9.09
C PRO A 92 2.84 5.55 -9.24
N ASP A 93 3.69 6.55 -9.02
CA ASP A 93 5.14 6.47 -9.20
C ASP A 93 5.86 6.60 -7.85
N ASP A 94 7.02 5.95 -7.71
CA ASP A 94 7.85 6.06 -6.50
C ASP A 94 8.48 7.47 -6.42
N PRO A 95 8.07 8.31 -5.46
CA PRO A 95 8.57 9.69 -5.37
C PRO A 95 10.06 9.73 -4.98
N ARG A 96 10.65 8.63 -4.49
CA ARG A 96 12.08 8.54 -4.17
C ARG A 96 12.95 8.53 -5.43
N ILE A 97 12.44 8.00 -6.55
CA ILE A 97 13.18 7.91 -7.81
C ILE A 97 13.42 9.31 -8.40
N GLY A 98 12.51 10.27 -8.14
CA GLY A 98 12.68 11.68 -8.50
C GLY A 98 13.66 12.48 -7.63
N HIS A 99 14.08 11.93 -6.49
CA HIS A 99 15.06 12.54 -5.57
C HIS A 99 16.51 12.12 -5.84
N SER A 100 16.79 11.50 -6.99
CA SER A 100 18.15 11.39 -7.52
C SER A 100 18.62 12.76 -8.04
N VAL A 101 19.03 13.58 -7.07
CA VAL A 101 20.03 14.65 -7.10
C VAL A 101 20.39 15.21 -8.49
N ALA A 102 19.90 16.41 -8.78
CA ALA A 102 20.76 17.39 -9.43
C ALA A 102 21.91 17.71 -8.45
N MET A 103 23.11 17.16 -8.73
CA MET A 103 24.39 17.65 -8.19
C MET A 103 25.28 18.02 -9.37
#